data_AF-A0A936TAE6-F1
#
_entry.id   AF-A0A936TAE6-F1
#
_cell.length_a   1.000
_cell.length_b   1.000
_cell.length_c   1.000
_cell.angle_alpha   90.00
_cell.angle_beta   90.00
_cell.angle_gamma   90.00
#
_symmetry.space_group_name_H-M   'P 1'
#
loop_
_entity.id
_entity.type
_entity.pdbx_description
1 polymer ?
#
loop_
_entity_poly.entity_id
_entity_poly.type
_entity_poly.pdbx_seq_one_letter_code
_entity_poly.pdbx_strand_id
1 'polypeptide(L)'
;MKSRLEIYFAFCIPLLFLVFAFFKLYPFEATLQEIINGTNDDWQLYAKTAIDIKENGLAIPSVKGLYDYPNGFLYSYFLAFCFFLFGNNPNPVYILQSVMIGISIFIWYKTINDKMNSRIAIAFLALSFLFGLLDIFKYYSFRFLSENLVLVLIPLFFYNCKKTFAHNSKLNAIATGLLLGLCVMTRPNLWPIALLLMVIFIYFYFKRHLNFSTIILILLSFTFGVSILGLRNYLVSGSFVFFPINSFTFFEIYISNPDITWQHIFQKSLFCLGYLSVLNENFSVRPHWIIIWVIYMIVLLRQINNKTIYEPLHLLMHAFVLSYTSILVFVIDVKLITVYGFRYILPAISILIPIILLEINRYLQGKKLI
;
A
#
# COMPACT_ATOMS: atom_id res chain seq x y z
N MET A 1 14.39 -9.32 -26.81
CA MET A 1 13.82 -8.04 -27.28
C MET A 1 12.41 -7.91 -26.70
N LYS A 2 12.09 -6.81 -26.00
CA LYS A 2 10.73 -6.60 -25.48
C LYS A 2 9.77 -6.38 -26.64
N SER A 3 8.58 -6.97 -26.56
CA SER A 3 7.57 -6.77 -27.61
C SER A 3 7.12 -5.31 -27.60
N ARG A 4 6.86 -4.70 -28.76
CA ARG A 4 6.29 -3.33 -28.78
C ARG A 4 4.92 -3.31 -28.09
N LEU A 5 4.16 -4.40 -28.23
CA LEU A 5 2.85 -4.60 -27.65
C LEU A 5 2.84 -4.44 -26.12
N GLU A 6 3.75 -5.10 -25.38
CA GLU A 6 3.76 -5.01 -23.92
C GLU A 6 4.03 -3.57 -23.43
N ILE A 7 4.85 -2.83 -24.17
CA ILE A 7 5.21 -1.45 -23.83
C ILE A 7 3.99 -0.56 -24.04
N TYR A 8 3.35 -0.65 -25.21
CA TYR A 8 2.12 0.10 -25.48
C TYR A 8 1.03 -0.23 -24.47
N PHE A 9 0.83 -1.51 -24.14
CA PHE A 9 -0.18 -1.90 -23.17
C PHE A 9 0.09 -1.28 -21.79
N ALA A 10 1.34 -1.32 -21.32
CA ALA A 10 1.71 -0.70 -20.04
C ALA A 10 1.43 0.82 -20.02
N PHE A 11 1.70 1.52 -21.12
CA PHE A 11 1.42 2.97 -21.24
C PHE A 11 -0.09 3.28 -21.37
N CYS A 12 -0.87 2.38 -21.96
CA CYS A 12 -2.32 2.58 -22.10
C CYS A 12 -3.08 2.40 -20.78
N ILE A 13 -2.57 1.63 -19.81
CA ILE A 13 -3.30 1.34 -18.56
C ILE A 13 -3.71 2.61 -17.78
N PRO A 14 -2.83 3.60 -17.50
CA PRO A 14 -3.24 4.87 -16.89
C PRO A 14 -4.34 5.61 -17.68
N LEU A 15 -4.26 5.59 -19.02
CA LEU A 15 -5.26 6.22 -19.88
C LEU A 15 -6.60 5.48 -19.84
N LEU A 16 -6.58 4.15 -19.74
CA LEU A 16 -7.80 3.37 -19.56
C LEU A 16 -8.49 3.72 -18.24
N PHE A 17 -7.76 3.81 -17.13
CA PHE A 17 -8.34 4.24 -15.85
C PHE A 17 -8.85 5.68 -15.87
N LEU A 18 -8.21 6.58 -16.62
CA LEU A 18 -8.72 7.93 -16.88
C LEU A 18 -10.08 7.88 -17.58
N VAL A 19 -10.19 7.08 -18.64
CA VAL A 19 -11.45 6.88 -19.38
C VAL A 19 -12.52 6.30 -18.48
N PHE A 20 -12.22 5.25 -17.70
CA PHE A 20 -13.17 4.69 -16.73
C PHE A 20 -13.59 5.72 -15.67
N ALA A 21 -12.68 6.58 -15.21
CA ALA A 21 -13.01 7.63 -14.25
C ALA A 21 -14.03 8.61 -14.84
N PHE A 22 -13.84 9.06 -16.08
CA PHE A 22 -14.82 9.93 -16.75
C PHE A 22 -16.17 9.25 -16.94
N PHE A 23 -16.19 7.97 -17.33
CA PHE A 23 -17.44 7.22 -17.44
C PHE A 23 -18.15 7.08 -16.08
N LYS A 24 -17.41 6.78 -15.00
CA LYS A 24 -18.01 6.62 -13.68
C LYS A 24 -18.42 7.95 -13.04
N LEU A 25 -17.77 9.05 -13.39
CA LEU A 25 -18.16 10.40 -12.98
C LEU A 25 -19.54 10.80 -13.50
N TYR A 26 -20.03 10.18 -14.56
CA TYR A 26 -21.38 10.40 -15.07
C TYR A 26 -22.26 9.17 -14.73
N PRO A 27 -23.19 9.23 -13.76
CA PRO A 27 -23.83 10.40 -13.14
C PRO A 27 -23.41 10.65 -11.67
N PHE A 28 -22.14 10.45 -11.32
CA PHE A 28 -21.70 10.60 -9.93
C PHE A 28 -21.65 12.08 -9.52
N GLU A 29 -22.69 12.51 -8.82
CA GLU A 29 -22.83 13.85 -8.24
C GLU A 29 -22.64 13.77 -6.73
N ALA A 30 -21.39 13.68 -6.25
CA ALA A 30 -21.10 13.88 -4.84
C ALA A 30 -20.57 15.29 -4.65
N THR A 31 -21.31 16.13 -3.93
CA THR A 31 -20.79 17.44 -3.53
C THR A 31 -19.84 17.28 -2.34
N LEU A 32 -18.85 18.18 -2.20
CA LEU A 32 -17.98 18.16 -1.03
C LEU A 32 -18.78 18.26 0.28
N GLN A 33 -19.88 19.02 0.26
CA GLN A 33 -20.73 19.22 1.42
C GLN A 33 -21.46 17.92 1.84
N GLU A 34 -21.93 17.13 0.88
CA GLU A 34 -22.49 15.79 1.16
C GLU A 34 -21.44 14.85 1.77
N ILE A 35 -20.20 14.89 1.26
CA ILE A 35 -19.09 14.09 1.79
C ILE A 35 -18.80 14.48 3.24
N ILE A 36 -18.77 15.79 3.55
CA ILE A 36 -18.50 16.31 4.90
C ILE A 36 -19.64 15.99 5.88
N ASN A 37 -20.90 15.98 5.40
CA ASN A 37 -22.10 15.86 6.24
C ASN A 37 -22.68 14.45 6.37
N GLY A 38 -22.21 13.46 5.61
CA GLY A 38 -22.73 12.09 5.70
C GLY A 38 -22.35 11.35 7.00
N THR A 39 -22.26 10.01 6.93
CA THR A 39 -21.89 9.14 8.06
C THR A 39 -20.42 9.27 8.47
N ASN A 40 -20.16 9.39 9.79
CA ASN A 40 -18.84 9.52 10.44
C ASN A 40 -17.84 8.38 10.12
N ASP A 41 -17.34 8.37 8.88
CA ASP A 41 -16.38 7.41 8.30
C ASP A 41 -15.11 8.19 7.89
N ASP A 42 -13.99 7.48 7.74
CA ASP A 42 -12.65 8.04 7.56
C ASP A 42 -12.54 9.07 6.44
N TRP A 43 -13.21 8.79 5.30
CA TRP A 43 -13.19 9.66 4.13
C TRP A 43 -13.78 11.06 4.36
N GLN A 44 -14.71 11.21 5.29
CA GLN A 44 -15.26 12.51 5.65
C GLN A 44 -14.28 13.30 6.48
N LEU A 45 -13.62 12.63 7.42
CA LEU A 45 -12.62 13.25 8.24
C LEU A 45 -11.43 13.67 7.40
N TYR A 46 -11.01 12.85 6.44
CA TYR A 46 -10.02 13.24 5.44
C TYR A 46 -10.44 14.50 4.67
N ALA A 47 -11.71 14.60 4.24
CA ALA A 47 -12.22 15.81 3.59
C ALA A 47 -12.16 17.04 4.51
N LYS A 48 -12.69 16.92 5.74
CA LYS A 48 -12.71 18.00 6.74
C LYS A 48 -11.30 18.50 7.05
N THR A 49 -10.38 17.58 7.33
CA THR A 49 -8.97 17.88 7.60
C THR A 49 -8.29 18.51 6.38
N ALA A 50 -8.60 18.07 5.16
CA ALA A 50 -8.04 18.66 3.95
C ALA A 50 -8.49 20.11 3.73
N ILE A 51 -9.76 20.42 4.03
CA ILE A 51 -10.28 21.79 3.98
C ILE A 51 -9.66 22.65 5.07
N ASP A 52 -9.52 22.14 6.30
CA ASP A 52 -8.83 22.85 7.38
C ASP A 52 -7.36 23.17 7.03
N ILE A 53 -6.63 22.20 6.45
CA ILE A 53 -5.25 22.45 5.96
C ILE A 53 -5.23 23.57 4.92
N LYS A 54 -6.17 23.54 3.97
CA LYS A 54 -6.24 24.51 2.87
C LYS A 54 -6.57 25.91 3.37
N GLU A 55 -7.53 26.03 4.29
CA GLU A 55 -8.07 27.33 4.74
C GLU A 55 -7.28 27.93 5.92
N ASN A 56 -6.81 27.08 6.84
CA ASN A 56 -6.22 27.49 8.12
C ASN A 56 -4.73 27.13 8.26
N GLY A 57 -4.16 26.42 7.28
CA GLY A 57 -2.71 26.17 7.17
C GLY A 57 -2.25 24.76 7.56
N LEU A 58 -0.98 24.47 7.28
CA LEU A 58 -0.40 23.11 7.35
C LEU A 58 -0.44 22.48 8.76
N ALA A 59 -0.59 23.27 9.81
CA ALA A 59 -0.66 22.78 11.19
C ALA A 59 -2.00 22.12 11.53
N ILE A 60 -3.04 22.22 10.70
CA ILE A 60 -4.40 21.71 10.98
C ILE A 60 -4.95 22.27 12.31
N PRO A 61 -5.17 23.58 12.42
CA PRO A 61 -5.54 24.23 13.68
C PRO A 61 -6.83 23.71 14.30
N SER A 62 -7.73 23.09 13.51
CA SER A 62 -8.97 22.51 14.05
C SER A 62 -8.71 21.30 14.96
N VAL A 63 -7.58 20.63 14.79
CA VAL A 63 -7.20 19.45 15.59
C VAL A 63 -6.34 19.90 16.75
N LYS A 64 -6.97 20.15 17.90
CA LYS A 64 -6.29 20.53 19.15
C LYS A 64 -5.87 19.29 19.92
N GLY A 65 -4.62 19.28 20.42
CA GLY A 65 -4.10 18.21 21.27
C GLY A 65 -3.76 16.92 20.51
N LEU A 66 -3.68 15.82 21.25
CA LEU A 66 -3.52 14.49 20.67
C LEU A 66 -4.84 14.07 20.01
N TYR A 67 -4.74 13.50 18.81
CA TYR A 67 -5.90 13.12 18.02
C TYR A 67 -5.97 11.62 17.81
N ASP A 68 -7.20 11.18 17.58
CA ASP A 68 -7.54 9.78 17.37
C ASP A 68 -7.61 9.42 15.89
N TYR A 69 -8.06 10.37 15.06
CA TYR A 69 -8.30 10.18 13.64
C TYR A 69 -8.00 11.49 12.88
N PRO A 70 -7.72 11.43 11.55
CA PRO A 70 -7.59 10.22 10.74
C PRO A 70 -6.20 9.59 10.88
N ASN A 71 -6.13 8.27 10.73
CA ASN A 71 -4.87 7.54 10.88
C ASN A 71 -3.83 7.92 9.80
N GLY A 72 -4.26 8.18 8.56
CA GLY A 72 -3.36 8.42 7.42
C GLY A 72 -3.09 9.90 7.12
N PHE A 73 -2.28 10.57 7.94
CA PHE A 73 -2.14 12.03 7.91
C PHE A 73 -1.60 12.60 6.59
N LEU A 74 -0.69 11.89 5.91
CA LEU A 74 -0.17 12.33 4.60
C LEU A 74 -1.29 12.45 3.55
N TYR A 75 -2.33 11.63 3.66
CA TYR A 75 -3.42 11.64 2.72
C TYR A 75 -4.29 12.90 2.82
N SER A 76 -4.48 13.45 4.03
CA SER A 76 -5.15 14.75 4.21
C SER A 76 -4.40 15.88 3.50
N TYR A 77 -3.06 15.89 3.57
CA TYR A 77 -2.25 16.88 2.84
C TYR A 77 -2.32 16.69 1.33
N PHE A 78 -2.33 15.44 0.85
CA PHE A 78 -2.54 15.16 -0.57
C PHE A 78 -3.89 15.71 -1.06
N LEU A 79 -4.98 15.49 -0.31
CA LEU A 79 -6.29 16.04 -0.63
C LEU A 79 -6.31 17.57 -0.56
N ALA A 80 -5.71 18.16 0.47
CA ALA A 80 -5.61 19.61 0.62
C ALA A 80 -4.88 20.25 -0.58
N PHE A 81 -3.79 19.63 -1.03
CA PHE A 81 -3.08 20.04 -2.23
C PHE A 81 -3.97 19.95 -3.48
N CYS A 82 -4.77 18.88 -3.62
CA CYS A 82 -5.72 18.78 -4.72
C CYS A 82 -6.79 19.88 -4.65
N PHE A 83 -7.35 20.16 -3.47
CA PHE A 83 -8.37 21.21 -3.29
C PHE A 83 -7.80 22.61 -3.41
N PHE A 84 -6.51 22.80 -3.17
CA PHE A 84 -5.79 24.03 -3.47
C PHE A 84 -5.71 24.25 -4.98
N LEU A 85 -5.33 23.22 -5.75
CA LEU A 85 -5.18 23.33 -7.21
C LEU A 85 -6.52 23.42 -7.95
N PHE A 86 -7.52 22.66 -7.53
CA PHE A 86 -8.77 22.48 -8.29
C PHE A 86 -10.01 23.08 -7.60
N GLY A 87 -9.81 23.84 -6.52
CA GLY A 87 -10.90 24.32 -5.68
C GLY A 87 -11.57 23.20 -4.88
N ASN A 88 -12.74 23.48 -4.30
CA ASN A 88 -13.47 22.51 -3.46
C ASN A 88 -14.24 21.44 -4.27
N ASN A 89 -13.89 21.25 -5.55
CA ASN A 89 -14.50 20.25 -6.41
C ASN A 89 -13.85 18.87 -6.17
N PRO A 90 -14.63 17.83 -5.78
CA PRO A 90 -14.08 16.50 -5.55
C PRO A 90 -13.76 15.72 -6.83
N ASN A 91 -14.34 16.08 -7.98
CA ASN A 91 -14.22 15.30 -9.22
C ASN A 91 -12.78 15.14 -9.73
N PRO A 92 -11.94 16.20 -9.76
CA PRO A 92 -10.53 16.07 -10.14
C PRO A 92 -9.75 15.10 -9.24
N VAL A 93 -10.13 15.01 -7.95
CA VAL A 93 -9.49 14.10 -7.00
C VAL A 93 -9.79 12.65 -7.37
N TYR A 94 -11.05 12.32 -7.71
CA TYR A 94 -11.44 10.96 -8.13
C TYR A 94 -10.77 10.56 -9.45
N ILE A 95 -10.64 11.48 -10.39
CA ILE A 95 -9.90 11.27 -11.65
C ILE A 95 -8.44 10.95 -11.33
N LEU A 96 -7.78 11.79 -10.51
CA LEU A 96 -6.38 11.62 -10.16
C LEU A 96 -6.14 10.27 -9.47
N GLN A 97 -6.98 9.90 -8.49
CA GLN A 97 -6.90 8.62 -7.80
C GLN A 97 -7.06 7.43 -8.75
N SER A 98 -7.98 7.52 -9.71
CA SER A 98 -8.15 6.49 -10.73
C SER A 98 -6.91 6.33 -11.60
N VAL A 99 -6.33 7.44 -12.06
CA VAL A 99 -5.09 7.44 -12.84
C VAL A 99 -3.92 6.87 -12.03
N MET A 100 -3.85 7.18 -10.72
CA MET A 100 -2.82 6.64 -9.82
C MET A 100 -2.86 5.11 -9.73
N ILE A 101 -4.03 4.46 -9.86
CA ILE A 101 -4.12 3.00 -9.96
C ILE A 101 -3.39 2.50 -11.22
N GLY A 102 -3.62 3.14 -12.36
CA GLY A 102 -2.93 2.75 -13.59
C GLY A 102 -1.42 3.00 -13.52
N ILE A 103 -1.01 4.13 -12.92
CA ILE A 103 0.39 4.46 -12.68
C ILE A 103 1.05 3.42 -11.76
N SER A 104 0.37 2.96 -10.71
CA SER A 104 0.92 1.96 -9.79
C SER A 104 1.22 0.63 -10.51
N ILE A 105 0.31 0.18 -11.39
CA ILE A 105 0.50 -1.02 -12.22
C ILE A 105 1.68 -0.83 -13.18
N PHE A 106 1.78 0.33 -13.83
CA PHE A 106 2.91 0.64 -14.71
C PHE A 106 4.26 0.61 -13.97
N ILE A 107 4.31 1.16 -12.76
CA ILE A 107 5.52 1.17 -11.93
C ILE A 107 5.88 -0.27 -11.53
N TRP A 108 4.92 -1.08 -11.10
CA TRP A 108 5.18 -2.51 -10.84
C TRP A 108 5.75 -3.22 -12.07
N TYR A 109 5.17 -2.99 -13.25
CA TYR A 109 5.72 -3.52 -14.50
C TYR A 109 7.18 -3.08 -14.68
N LYS A 110 7.51 -1.80 -14.50
CA LYS A 110 8.91 -1.32 -14.57
C LYS A 110 9.83 -1.94 -13.50
N THR A 111 9.29 -2.25 -12.32
CA THR A 111 10.03 -2.91 -11.24
C THR A 111 10.42 -4.33 -11.61
N ILE A 112 9.58 -5.10 -12.32
CA ILE A 112 9.84 -6.54 -12.51
C ILE A 112 10.03 -6.99 -13.97
N ASN A 113 9.83 -6.13 -14.97
CA ASN A 113 9.81 -6.52 -16.38
C ASN A 113 11.14 -7.00 -16.97
N ASP A 114 12.28 -6.70 -16.35
CA ASP A 114 13.59 -7.21 -16.76
C ASP A 114 13.76 -8.70 -16.45
N LYS A 115 12.91 -9.23 -15.56
CA LYS A 115 12.89 -10.63 -15.14
C LYS A 115 11.75 -11.44 -15.76
N MET A 116 10.95 -10.84 -16.65
CA MET A 116 9.83 -11.50 -17.32
C MET A 116 10.09 -11.63 -18.82
N ASN A 117 9.64 -12.74 -19.43
CA ASN A 117 9.44 -12.76 -20.87
C ASN A 117 8.20 -11.94 -21.26
N SER A 118 8.05 -11.59 -22.55
CA SER A 118 6.94 -10.75 -23.02
C SER A 118 5.56 -11.34 -22.76
N ARG A 119 5.39 -12.67 -22.81
CA ARG A 119 4.09 -13.31 -22.54
C ARG A 119 3.67 -13.13 -21.08
N ILE A 120 4.60 -13.35 -20.15
CA ILE A 120 4.34 -13.17 -18.72
C ILE A 120 4.19 -11.70 -18.36
N ALA A 121 4.93 -10.80 -19.00
CA ALA A 121 4.74 -9.36 -18.85
C ALA A 121 3.32 -8.91 -19.25
N ILE A 122 2.78 -9.40 -20.38
CA ILE A 122 1.41 -9.10 -20.81
C ILE A 122 0.40 -9.70 -19.82
N ALA A 123 0.61 -10.94 -19.37
CA ALA A 123 -0.24 -11.58 -18.35
C ALA A 123 -0.24 -10.78 -17.04
N PHE A 124 0.92 -10.28 -16.60
CA PHE A 124 1.04 -9.38 -15.44
C PHE A 124 0.19 -8.13 -15.61
N LEU A 125 0.36 -7.41 -16.73
CA LEU A 125 -0.39 -6.19 -17.02
C LEU A 125 -1.89 -6.44 -17.03
N ALA A 126 -2.35 -7.52 -17.68
CA ALA A 126 -3.76 -7.88 -17.76
C ALA A 126 -4.34 -8.24 -16.39
N LEU A 127 -3.68 -9.12 -15.62
CA LEU A 127 -4.16 -9.54 -14.30
C LEU A 127 -4.15 -8.40 -13.29
N SER A 128 -3.09 -7.56 -13.28
CA SER A 128 -3.04 -6.37 -12.43
C SER A 128 -4.06 -5.31 -12.83
N PHE A 129 -4.34 -5.14 -14.13
CA PHE A 129 -5.41 -4.28 -14.59
C PHE A 129 -6.78 -4.78 -14.14
N LEU A 130 -7.07 -6.07 -14.29
CA LEU A 130 -8.33 -6.69 -13.82
C LEU A 130 -8.49 -6.56 -12.29
N PHE A 131 -7.44 -6.85 -11.52
CA PHE A 131 -7.44 -6.62 -10.07
C PHE A 131 -7.67 -5.14 -9.73
N GLY A 132 -6.96 -4.23 -10.39
CA GLY A 132 -7.13 -2.80 -10.23
C GLY A 132 -8.54 -2.34 -10.54
N LEU A 133 -9.19 -2.90 -11.55
CA LEU A 133 -10.56 -2.56 -11.95
C LEU A 133 -11.60 -3.12 -10.96
N LEU A 134 -11.52 -4.43 -10.68
CA LEU A 134 -12.52 -5.16 -9.90
C LEU A 134 -12.46 -4.87 -8.41
N ASP A 135 -11.25 -4.78 -7.85
CA ASP A 135 -11.06 -4.65 -6.41
C ASP A 135 -10.82 -3.21 -5.99
N ILE A 136 -10.09 -2.40 -6.77
CA ILE A 136 -9.70 -1.04 -6.35
C ILE A 136 -10.61 0.02 -6.96
N PHE A 137 -10.69 0.12 -8.29
CA PHE A 137 -11.41 1.18 -8.97
C PHE A 137 -12.91 1.16 -8.64
N LYS A 138 -13.53 -0.03 -8.67
CA LYS A 138 -14.96 -0.18 -8.39
C LYS A 138 -15.36 0.38 -7.01
N TYR A 139 -14.53 0.17 -5.99
CA TYR A 139 -14.91 0.43 -4.60
C TYR A 139 -14.20 1.63 -3.93
N TYR A 140 -13.04 2.07 -4.43
CA TYR A 140 -12.13 2.98 -3.70
C TYR A 140 -11.83 4.30 -4.41
N SER A 141 -11.71 4.27 -5.74
CA SER A 141 -11.27 5.45 -6.51
C SER A 141 -12.23 6.65 -6.44
N PHE A 142 -13.46 6.42 -5.98
CA PHE A 142 -14.50 7.44 -5.77
C PHE A 142 -14.78 7.67 -4.28
N ARG A 143 -13.75 7.46 -3.45
CA ARG A 143 -13.79 7.69 -2.00
C ARG A 143 -12.48 8.32 -1.55
N PHE A 144 -12.55 9.23 -0.59
CA PHE A 144 -11.34 9.83 -0.02
C PHE A 144 -10.68 8.89 0.98
N LEU A 145 -9.96 7.89 0.45
CA LEU A 145 -9.31 6.85 1.24
C LEU A 145 -7.80 6.86 1.05
N SER A 146 -7.05 6.72 2.15
CA SER A 146 -5.58 6.72 2.15
C SER A 146 -4.99 5.56 1.36
N GLU A 147 -5.75 4.48 1.17
CA GLU A 147 -5.43 3.37 0.27
C GLU A 147 -5.08 3.84 -1.14
N ASN A 148 -5.78 4.85 -1.67
CA ASN A 148 -5.56 5.33 -3.04
C ASN A 148 -4.13 5.89 -3.21
N LEU A 149 -3.58 6.52 -2.17
CA LEU A 149 -2.22 7.05 -2.18
C LEU A 149 -1.19 5.95 -1.86
N VAL A 150 -1.45 5.09 -0.88
CA VAL A 150 -0.46 4.07 -0.49
C VAL A 150 -0.23 3.04 -1.60
N LEU A 151 -1.26 2.74 -2.41
CA LEU A 151 -1.18 1.78 -3.51
C LEU A 151 -0.25 2.23 -4.64
N VAL A 152 0.05 3.53 -4.78
CA VAL A 152 1.09 4.01 -5.69
C VAL A 152 2.45 4.14 -5.02
N LEU A 153 2.48 4.53 -3.73
CA LEU A 153 3.73 4.70 -2.97
C LEU A 153 4.48 3.38 -2.78
N ILE A 154 3.77 2.26 -2.54
CA ILE A 154 4.39 0.94 -2.38
C ILE A 154 5.16 0.50 -3.65
N PRO A 155 4.56 0.46 -4.85
CA PRO A 155 5.32 0.17 -6.07
C PRO A 155 6.48 1.14 -6.32
N LEU A 156 6.32 2.45 -6.03
CA LEU A 156 7.42 3.42 -6.12
C LEU A 156 8.56 3.08 -5.18
N PHE A 157 8.25 2.69 -3.95
CA PHE A 157 9.22 2.22 -2.97
C PHE A 157 9.99 1.01 -3.51
N PHE A 158 9.30 -0.04 -3.96
CA PHE A 158 9.96 -1.23 -4.51
C PHE A 158 10.75 -0.96 -5.79
N TYR A 159 10.29 -0.05 -6.65
CA TYR A 159 11.05 0.41 -7.81
C TYR A 159 12.38 1.07 -7.40
N ASN A 160 12.35 1.93 -6.39
CA ASN A 160 13.55 2.56 -5.85
C ASN A 160 14.45 1.55 -5.12
N CYS A 161 13.90 0.61 -4.35
CA CYS A 161 14.66 -0.50 -3.76
C CYS A 161 15.47 -1.24 -4.83
N LYS A 162 14.83 -1.64 -5.93
CA LYS A 162 15.50 -2.28 -7.06
C LYS A 162 16.69 -1.45 -7.56
N LYS A 163 16.48 -0.15 -7.76
CA LYS A 163 17.52 0.77 -8.24
C LYS A 163 18.64 0.98 -7.22
N THR A 164 18.32 0.95 -5.93
CA THR A 164 19.29 1.02 -4.83
C THR A 164 20.17 -0.23 -4.79
N PHE A 165 19.59 -1.43 -4.87
CA PHE A 165 20.38 -2.67 -4.92
C PHE A 165 21.22 -2.81 -6.19
N ALA A 166 20.70 -2.35 -7.34
CA ALA A 166 21.41 -2.49 -8.61
C ALA A 166 22.61 -1.53 -8.75
N HIS A 167 22.54 -0.33 -8.17
CA HIS A 167 23.51 0.72 -8.45
C HIS A 167 24.17 1.33 -7.20
N ASN A 168 23.75 0.98 -5.98
CA ASN A 168 24.21 1.61 -4.73
C ASN A 168 24.16 3.16 -4.78
N SER A 169 23.21 3.71 -5.53
CA SER A 169 23.08 5.16 -5.72
C SER A 169 22.53 5.82 -4.45
N LYS A 170 23.24 6.84 -3.96
CA LYS A 170 22.84 7.64 -2.78
C LYS A 170 21.47 8.29 -2.96
N LEU A 171 21.16 8.79 -4.16
CA LEU A 171 19.86 9.41 -4.43
C LEU A 171 18.73 8.38 -4.33
N ASN A 172 18.93 7.18 -4.88
CA ASN A 172 17.94 6.10 -4.77
C ASN A 172 17.80 5.62 -3.33
N ALA A 173 18.89 5.61 -2.55
CA ALA A 173 18.88 5.28 -1.12
C ALA A 173 18.02 6.27 -0.31
N ILE A 174 18.22 7.58 -0.53
CA ILE A 174 17.40 8.64 0.08
C ILE A 174 15.94 8.49 -0.35
N ALA A 175 15.68 8.31 -1.65
CA ALA A 175 14.33 8.11 -2.16
C ALA A 175 13.66 6.87 -1.57
N THR A 176 14.41 5.78 -1.38
CA THR A 176 13.92 4.53 -0.77
C THR A 176 13.47 4.77 0.67
N GLY A 177 14.30 5.40 1.50
CA GLY A 177 13.94 5.69 2.90
C GLY A 177 12.80 6.70 3.01
N LEU A 178 12.81 7.78 2.22
CA LEU A 178 11.70 8.75 2.16
C LEU A 178 10.39 8.07 1.76
N LEU A 179 10.37 7.29 0.67
CA LEU A 179 9.15 6.62 0.20
C LEU A 179 8.61 5.64 1.24
N LEU A 180 9.48 4.93 1.97
CA LEU A 180 9.05 4.07 3.07
C LEU A 180 8.43 4.90 4.21
N GLY A 181 9.02 6.05 4.55
CA GLY A 181 8.46 6.98 5.53
C GLY A 181 7.10 7.53 5.10
N LEU A 182 6.95 7.91 3.83
CA LEU A 182 5.68 8.36 3.25
C LEU A 182 4.62 7.26 3.24
N CYS A 183 4.99 5.99 2.99
CA CYS A 183 4.08 4.85 3.11
C CYS A 183 3.53 4.76 4.54
N VAL A 184 4.40 4.84 5.55
CA VAL A 184 4.02 4.82 6.97
C VAL A 184 3.13 6.03 7.33
N MET A 185 3.48 7.24 6.88
CA MET A 185 2.65 8.43 7.15
C MET A 185 1.29 8.39 6.45
N THR A 186 1.18 7.66 5.34
CA THR A 186 -0.10 7.42 4.66
C THR A 186 -0.92 6.37 5.41
N ARG A 187 -0.27 5.34 5.95
CA ARG A 187 -0.90 4.23 6.67
C ARG A 187 -0.03 3.77 7.85
N PRO A 188 -0.33 4.20 9.09
CA PRO A 188 0.47 3.87 10.27
C PRO A 188 0.62 2.37 10.53
N ASN A 189 -0.33 1.54 10.09
CA ASN A 189 -0.23 0.08 10.21
C ASN A 189 0.94 -0.52 9.39
N LEU A 190 1.59 0.27 8.52
CA LEU A 190 2.83 -0.11 7.85
C LEU A 190 4.09 0.09 8.72
N TRP A 191 3.98 0.70 9.90
CA TRP A 191 5.12 0.97 10.78
C TRP A 191 5.91 -0.30 11.17
N PRO A 192 5.28 -1.39 11.69
CA PRO A 192 6.05 -2.57 12.07
C PRO A 192 6.75 -3.23 10.87
N ILE A 193 6.17 -3.11 9.68
CA ILE A 193 6.73 -3.61 8.43
C ILE A 193 7.94 -2.77 8.03
N ALA A 194 7.84 -1.45 8.14
CA ALA A 194 8.97 -0.58 7.86
C ALA A 194 10.17 -0.92 8.75
N LEU A 195 9.95 -1.17 10.04
CA LEU A 195 11.00 -1.62 10.97
C LEU A 195 11.61 -2.96 10.53
N LEU A 196 10.79 -3.95 10.17
CA LEU A 196 11.27 -5.23 9.64
C LEU A 196 12.12 -5.03 8.37
N LEU A 197 11.66 -4.20 7.44
CA LEU A 197 12.40 -3.92 6.21
C LEU A 197 13.73 -3.21 6.50
N MET A 198 13.81 -2.34 7.52
CA MET A 198 15.07 -1.75 7.96
C MET A 198 16.06 -2.80 8.48
N VAL A 199 15.59 -3.77 9.27
CA VAL A 199 16.42 -4.89 9.71
C VAL A 199 16.91 -5.69 8.50
N ILE A 200 16.06 -5.90 7.49
CA ILE A 200 16.47 -6.61 6.25
C ILE A 200 17.49 -5.79 5.44
N PHE A 201 17.37 -4.46 5.37
CA PHE A 201 18.41 -3.63 4.75
C PHE A 201 19.74 -3.73 5.49
N ILE A 202 19.73 -3.73 6.82
CA ILE A 202 20.92 -3.98 7.64
C ILE A 202 21.47 -5.38 7.39
N TYR A 203 20.63 -6.41 7.25
CA TYR A 203 21.08 -7.74 6.85
C TYR A 203 21.80 -7.74 5.49
N PHE A 204 21.28 -7.00 4.50
CA PHE A 204 21.92 -6.86 3.20
C PHE A 204 23.25 -6.08 3.21
N TYR A 205 23.49 -5.27 4.25
CA TYR A 205 24.83 -4.73 4.55
C TYR A 205 25.84 -5.85 4.72
N PHE A 206 25.54 -6.77 5.64
CA PHE A 206 26.45 -7.82 6.09
C PHE A 206 26.67 -8.84 4.99
N LYS A 207 25.68 -9.02 4.12
CA LYS A 207 25.79 -9.81 2.89
C LYS A 207 26.51 -9.08 1.73
N ARG A 208 27.06 -7.89 1.98
CA ARG A 208 27.83 -7.08 1.00
C ARG A 208 27.02 -6.71 -0.26
N HIS A 209 25.69 -6.70 -0.17
CA HIS A 209 24.84 -6.23 -1.26
C HIS A 209 24.67 -4.71 -1.26
N LEU A 210 24.79 -4.08 -0.09
CA LEU A 210 24.71 -2.64 0.10
C LEU A 210 25.93 -2.13 0.87
N ASN A 211 26.37 -0.91 0.52
CA ASN A 211 27.43 -0.22 1.26
C ASN A 211 26.88 0.48 2.50
N PHE A 212 27.73 0.68 3.52
CA PHE A 212 27.35 1.30 4.80
C PHE A 212 26.68 2.67 4.63
N SER A 213 27.24 3.52 3.75
CA SER A 213 26.70 4.85 3.45
C SER A 213 25.29 4.80 2.87
N THR A 214 24.97 3.79 2.06
CA THR A 214 23.63 3.59 1.49
C THR A 214 22.61 3.31 2.58
N ILE A 215 22.97 2.49 3.57
CA ILE A 215 22.09 2.10 4.66
C ILE A 215 21.86 3.25 5.62
N ILE A 216 22.91 3.99 5.98
CA ILE A 216 22.75 5.23 6.77
C ILE A 216 21.79 6.18 6.06
N LEU A 217 21.93 6.39 4.75
CA LEU A 217 21.04 7.28 4.01
C LEU A 217 19.59 6.80 4.00
N ILE A 218 19.34 5.49 3.84
CA ILE A 218 17.99 4.92 3.95
C ILE A 218 17.41 5.17 5.34
N LEU A 219 18.17 4.89 6.40
CA LEU A 219 17.73 5.06 7.79
C LEU A 219 17.45 6.53 8.12
N LEU A 220 18.40 7.43 7.82
CA LEU A 220 18.24 8.85 8.10
C LEU A 220 17.06 9.46 7.31
N SER A 221 16.91 9.11 6.04
CA SER A 221 15.82 9.64 5.22
C SER A 221 14.45 9.09 5.61
N PHE A 222 14.36 7.83 6.03
CA PHE A 222 13.14 7.28 6.64
C PHE A 222 12.80 7.98 7.95
N THR A 223 13.76 8.11 8.86
CA THR A 223 13.57 8.80 10.13
C THR A 223 13.13 10.23 9.90
N PHE A 224 13.77 10.93 8.97
CA PHE A 224 13.38 12.29 8.57
C PHE A 224 11.93 12.31 8.06
N GLY A 225 11.57 11.42 7.14
CA GLY A 225 10.22 11.31 6.59
C GLY A 225 9.16 11.18 7.68
N VAL A 226 9.30 10.21 8.59
CA VAL A 226 8.33 9.99 9.68
C VAL A 226 8.37 11.10 10.74
N SER A 227 9.53 11.72 10.98
CA SER A 227 9.69 12.79 11.99
C SER A 227 8.94 14.07 11.63
N ILE A 228 8.61 14.31 10.36
CA ILE A 228 7.80 15.47 9.97
C ILE A 228 6.44 15.45 10.70
N LEU A 229 5.84 14.28 10.86
CA LEU A 229 4.58 14.13 11.60
C LEU A 229 4.76 14.38 13.09
N GLY A 230 5.81 13.81 13.69
CA GLY A 230 6.15 14.04 15.10
C GLY A 230 6.39 15.51 15.42
N LEU A 231 7.10 16.23 14.54
CA LEU A 231 7.33 17.66 14.67
C LEU A 231 6.03 18.46 14.58
N ARG A 232 5.17 18.18 13.59
CA ARG A 232 3.84 18.82 13.50
C ARG A 232 3.04 18.58 14.77
N ASN A 233 3.01 17.35 15.26
CA ASN A 233 2.24 17.00 16.45
C ASN A 233 2.77 17.72 17.69
N TYR A 234 4.09 17.84 17.83
CA TYR A 234 4.70 18.63 18.90
C TYR A 234 4.32 20.11 18.84
N LEU A 235 4.37 20.72 17.65
CA LEU A 235 4.00 22.13 17.47
C LEU A 235 2.53 22.42 17.82
N VAL A 236 1.64 21.46 17.59
CA VAL A 236 0.19 21.66 17.79
C VAL A 236 -0.29 21.22 19.17
N SER A 237 0.30 20.16 19.73
CA SER A 237 -0.16 19.52 20.97
C SER A 237 0.81 19.65 22.15
N GLY A 238 2.03 20.16 21.92
CA GLY A 238 3.12 20.13 22.89
C GLY A 238 3.72 18.74 23.15
N SER A 239 3.20 17.70 22.48
CA SER A 239 3.60 16.31 22.68
C SER A 239 4.25 15.72 21.42
N PHE A 240 5.42 15.12 21.57
CA PHE A 240 6.13 14.50 20.46
C PHE A 240 5.62 13.08 20.23
N VAL A 241 4.57 12.96 19.42
CA VAL A 241 3.93 11.68 19.08
C VAL A 241 3.97 11.46 17.58
N PHE A 242 4.46 10.30 17.14
CA PHE A 242 4.62 10.00 15.71
C PHE A 242 3.34 9.53 15.02
N PHE A 243 2.38 8.99 15.76
CA PHE A 243 1.12 8.44 15.22
C PHE A 243 -0.06 8.80 16.13
N PRO A 244 -1.30 8.88 15.61
CA PRO A 244 -2.48 9.09 16.45
C PRO A 244 -2.55 8.07 17.59
N ILE A 245 -3.09 8.44 18.75
CA ILE A 245 -3.20 7.55 19.92
C ILE A 245 -3.93 6.27 19.54
N ASN A 246 -5.01 6.39 18.75
CA ASN A 246 -5.76 5.24 18.31
C ASN A 246 -5.04 4.33 17.31
N SER A 247 -3.95 4.78 16.68
CA SER A 247 -3.07 3.87 15.93
C SER A 247 -2.31 2.90 16.85
N PHE A 248 -2.19 3.20 18.15
CA PHE A 248 -1.57 2.35 19.16
C PHE A 248 -2.54 1.72 20.15
N THR A 249 -3.76 2.25 20.34
CA THR A 249 -4.78 1.55 21.15
C THR A 249 -5.14 0.18 20.57
N PHE A 250 -4.79 -0.11 19.31
CA PHE A 250 -4.75 -1.48 18.76
C PHE A 250 -3.94 -2.46 19.65
N PHE A 251 -2.77 -2.03 20.15
CA PHE A 251 -1.93 -2.83 21.04
C PHE A 251 -2.50 -2.88 22.46
N GLU A 252 -3.07 -1.79 22.97
CA GLU A 252 -3.67 -1.77 24.30
C GLU A 252 -4.95 -2.60 24.38
N ILE A 253 -5.82 -2.55 23.36
CA ILE A 253 -7.01 -3.41 23.24
C ILE A 253 -6.58 -4.89 23.16
N TYR A 254 -5.50 -5.19 22.43
CA TYR A 254 -4.93 -6.54 22.37
C TYR A 254 -4.44 -7.03 23.75
N ILE A 255 -3.70 -6.18 24.48
CA ILE A 255 -3.17 -6.54 25.80
C ILE A 255 -4.31 -6.67 26.84
N SER A 256 -5.38 -5.88 26.70
CA SER A 256 -6.52 -5.87 27.63
C SER A 256 -7.62 -6.89 27.30
N ASN A 257 -7.68 -7.44 26.09
CA ASN A 257 -8.55 -8.57 25.72
C ASN A 257 -7.73 -9.82 25.38
N PRO A 258 -7.33 -10.64 26.38
CA PRO A 258 -6.58 -11.88 26.16
C PRO A 258 -7.37 -12.97 25.43
N ASP A 259 -8.67 -12.78 25.17
CA ASP A 259 -9.55 -13.73 24.50
C ASP A 259 -9.35 -13.78 22.97
N ILE A 260 -8.10 -13.74 22.52
CA ILE A 260 -7.74 -14.13 21.16
C ILE A 260 -7.88 -15.64 21.08
N THR A 261 -9.11 -16.06 20.88
CA THR A 261 -9.45 -17.45 20.62
C THR A 261 -8.91 -17.85 19.24
N TRP A 262 -8.60 -19.13 19.10
CA TRP A 262 -8.27 -19.72 17.80
C TRP A 262 -9.33 -19.43 16.74
N GLN A 263 -10.59 -19.28 17.14
CA GLN A 263 -11.68 -18.87 16.26
C GLN A 263 -11.42 -17.50 15.61
N HIS A 264 -11.01 -16.49 16.37
CA HIS A 264 -10.71 -15.16 15.80
C HIS A 264 -9.55 -15.21 14.81
N ILE A 265 -8.46 -15.91 15.15
CA ILE A 265 -7.30 -16.07 14.25
C ILE A 265 -7.72 -16.78 12.97
N PHE A 266 -8.52 -17.85 13.08
CA PHE A 266 -9.02 -18.62 11.94
C PHE A 266 -9.92 -17.76 11.04
N GLN A 267 -10.86 -17.02 11.62
CA GLN A 267 -11.75 -16.12 10.88
C GLN A 267 -10.98 -15.01 10.13
N LYS A 268 -9.99 -14.37 10.78
CA LYS A 268 -9.13 -13.36 10.13
C LYS A 268 -8.24 -13.97 9.04
N SER A 269 -7.78 -15.20 9.24
CA SER A 269 -7.01 -15.94 8.22
C SER A 269 -7.87 -16.24 7.00
N LEU A 270 -9.09 -16.74 7.19
CA LEU A 270 -10.07 -16.96 6.12
C LEU A 270 -10.43 -15.66 5.39
N PHE A 271 -10.63 -14.58 6.13
CA PHE A 271 -10.82 -13.25 5.56
C PHE A 271 -9.64 -12.85 4.65
N CYS A 272 -8.41 -13.04 5.12
CA CYS A 272 -7.22 -12.73 4.32
C CYS A 272 -7.13 -13.60 3.05
N LEU A 273 -7.61 -14.84 3.10
CA LEU A 273 -7.65 -15.73 1.94
C LEU A 273 -8.75 -15.36 0.93
N GLY A 274 -9.72 -14.51 1.28
CA GLY A 274 -10.81 -14.07 0.40
C GLY A 274 -12.20 -14.53 0.82
N TYR A 275 -12.36 -15.24 1.95
CA TYR A 275 -13.65 -15.59 2.53
C TYR A 275 -14.18 -14.46 3.42
N LEU A 276 -14.52 -13.34 2.80
CA LEU A 276 -14.90 -12.11 3.51
C LEU A 276 -16.19 -12.27 4.34
N SER A 277 -17.09 -13.15 3.90
CA SER A 277 -18.37 -13.43 4.55
C SER A 277 -18.24 -13.96 5.99
N VAL A 278 -17.08 -14.52 6.33
CA VAL A 278 -16.78 -15.08 7.67
C VAL A 278 -16.77 -13.98 8.74
N LEU A 279 -16.45 -12.74 8.37
CA LEU A 279 -16.46 -11.59 9.29
C LEU A 279 -17.70 -10.71 9.13
N ASN A 280 -18.30 -10.68 7.94
CA ASN A 280 -19.50 -9.91 7.67
C ASN A 280 -20.27 -10.56 6.51
N GLU A 281 -21.47 -11.07 6.77
CA GLU A 281 -22.30 -11.80 5.81
C GLU A 281 -22.62 -10.99 4.54
N ASN A 282 -22.58 -9.66 4.61
CA ASN A 282 -22.79 -8.77 3.46
C ASN A 282 -21.60 -8.76 2.48
N PHE A 283 -20.44 -9.30 2.86
CA PHE A 283 -19.28 -9.37 1.99
C PHE A 283 -19.26 -10.67 1.20
N SER A 284 -19.20 -10.55 -0.13
CA SER A 284 -19.05 -11.69 -1.03
C SER A 284 -17.67 -12.32 -0.93
N VAL A 285 -17.59 -13.64 -1.08
CA VAL A 285 -16.33 -14.36 -1.31
C VAL A 285 -15.60 -13.78 -2.52
N ARG A 286 -14.27 -13.78 -2.48
CA ARG A 286 -13.38 -13.33 -3.56
C ARG A 286 -12.58 -14.52 -4.13
N PRO A 287 -13.14 -15.31 -5.07
CA PRO A 287 -12.49 -16.52 -5.57
C PRO A 287 -11.10 -16.28 -6.16
N HIS A 288 -10.91 -15.14 -6.84
CA HIS A 288 -9.62 -14.78 -7.42
C HIS A 288 -8.54 -14.55 -6.36
N TRP A 289 -8.89 -14.09 -5.15
CA TRP A 289 -7.91 -13.97 -4.05
C TRP A 289 -7.50 -15.33 -3.52
N ILE A 290 -8.47 -16.25 -3.36
CA ILE A 290 -8.20 -17.63 -2.94
C ILE A 290 -7.22 -18.28 -3.93
N ILE A 291 -7.45 -18.12 -5.23
CA ILE A 291 -6.56 -18.63 -6.28
C ILE A 291 -5.17 -18.02 -6.17
N ILE A 292 -5.06 -16.69 -6.01
CA ILE A 292 -3.77 -16.00 -5.84
C ILE A 292 -3.01 -16.57 -4.64
N TRP A 293 -3.66 -16.76 -3.49
CA TRP A 293 -3.05 -17.32 -2.29
C TRP A 293 -2.62 -18.77 -2.47
N VAL A 294 -3.46 -19.62 -3.06
CA VAL A 294 -3.12 -21.03 -3.34
C VAL A 294 -1.87 -21.10 -4.22
N ILE A 295 -1.82 -20.31 -5.31
CA ILE A 295 -0.65 -20.27 -6.19
C ILE A 295 0.58 -19.74 -5.44
N TYR A 296 0.43 -18.69 -4.64
CA TYR A 296 1.53 -18.17 -3.82
C TYR A 296 2.07 -19.20 -2.82
N MET A 297 1.21 -19.98 -2.18
CA MET A 297 1.63 -21.06 -1.27
C MET A 297 2.39 -22.16 -2.01
N ILE A 298 1.93 -22.56 -3.21
CA ILE A 298 2.65 -23.51 -4.07
C ILE A 298 4.03 -22.97 -4.44
N VAL A 299 4.11 -21.68 -4.79
CA VAL A 299 5.36 -20.98 -5.10
C VAL A 299 6.30 -21.00 -3.89
N LEU A 300 5.82 -20.64 -2.70
CA LEU A 300 6.61 -20.65 -1.47
C LEU A 300 7.14 -22.05 -1.13
N LEU A 301 6.27 -23.06 -1.11
CA LEU A 301 6.67 -24.45 -0.82
C LEU A 301 7.74 -24.93 -1.79
N ARG A 302 7.59 -24.59 -3.06
CA ARG A 302 8.58 -24.93 -4.08
C ARG A 302 9.91 -24.21 -3.85
N GLN A 303 9.90 -22.92 -3.53
CA GLN A 303 11.13 -22.17 -3.24
C GLN A 303 11.85 -22.74 -2.01
N ILE A 304 11.10 -23.11 -0.97
CA ILE A 304 11.63 -23.77 0.24
C ILE A 304 12.27 -25.11 -0.10
N ASN A 305 11.55 -25.97 -0.83
CA ASN A 305 12.04 -27.31 -1.21
C ASN A 305 13.31 -27.26 -2.08
N ASN A 306 13.40 -26.26 -2.95
CA ASN A 306 14.55 -26.07 -3.83
C ASN A 306 15.66 -25.23 -3.21
N LYS A 307 15.55 -24.81 -1.95
CA LYS A 307 16.52 -23.96 -1.23
C LYS A 307 16.96 -22.73 -2.03
N THR A 308 16.03 -22.14 -2.78
CA THR A 308 16.36 -21.10 -3.75
C THR A 308 16.87 -19.86 -3.04
N ILE A 309 18.02 -19.33 -3.48
CA ILE A 309 18.55 -18.08 -2.93
C ILE A 309 17.66 -16.93 -3.41
N TYR A 310 17.10 -16.19 -2.45
CA TYR A 310 16.24 -15.04 -2.78
C TYR A 310 17.08 -13.86 -3.25
N GLU A 311 16.77 -13.36 -4.44
CA GLU A 311 17.22 -12.03 -4.84
C GLU A 311 16.70 -10.99 -3.81
N PRO A 312 17.49 -9.96 -3.45
CA PRO A 312 17.14 -9.05 -2.36
C PRO A 312 15.74 -8.43 -2.47
N LEU A 313 15.34 -8.03 -3.67
CA LEU A 313 14.01 -7.47 -3.93
C LEU A 313 12.89 -8.49 -3.66
N HIS A 314 13.07 -9.74 -4.08
CA HIS A 314 12.09 -10.81 -3.83
C HIS A 314 11.93 -11.06 -2.33
N LEU A 315 13.04 -11.10 -1.58
CA LEU A 315 12.99 -11.27 -0.12
C LEU A 315 12.19 -10.14 0.54
N LEU A 316 12.42 -8.88 0.14
CA LEU A 316 11.66 -7.75 0.67
C LEU A 316 10.16 -7.84 0.34
N MET A 317 9.80 -8.29 -0.87
CA MET A 317 8.40 -8.46 -1.26
C MET A 317 7.71 -9.55 -0.43
N HIS A 318 8.37 -10.71 -0.24
CA HIS A 318 7.86 -11.78 0.64
C HIS A 318 7.76 -11.31 2.09
N ALA A 319 8.79 -10.66 2.62
CA ALA A 319 8.79 -10.12 3.97
C ALA A 319 7.66 -9.11 4.18
N PHE A 320 7.41 -8.23 3.20
CA PHE A 320 6.27 -7.32 3.22
C PHE A 320 4.95 -8.07 3.30
N VAL A 321 4.69 -9.03 2.39
CA VAL A 321 3.41 -9.77 2.37
C VAL A 321 3.19 -10.53 3.67
N LEU A 322 4.21 -11.26 4.14
CA LEU A 322 4.11 -12.06 5.36
C LEU A 322 3.88 -11.17 6.58
N SER A 323 4.70 -10.14 6.79
CA SER A 323 4.53 -9.23 7.93
C SER A 323 3.21 -8.46 7.88
N TYR A 324 2.82 -7.96 6.71
CA TYR A 324 1.54 -7.26 6.54
C TYR A 324 0.37 -8.16 6.91
N THR A 325 0.30 -9.37 6.36
CA THR A 325 -0.78 -10.31 6.69
C THR A 325 -0.73 -10.82 8.12
N SER A 326 0.46 -11.02 8.70
CA SER A 326 0.60 -11.34 10.13
C SER A 326 0.03 -10.23 11.01
N ILE A 327 0.27 -8.95 10.69
CA ILE A 327 -0.32 -7.82 11.44
C ILE A 327 -1.85 -7.84 11.32
N LEU A 328 -2.40 -8.10 10.13
CA LEU A 328 -3.85 -8.21 9.96
C LEU A 328 -4.46 -9.34 10.80
N VAL A 329 -3.81 -10.51 10.83
CA VAL A 329 -4.32 -11.70 11.53
C VAL A 329 -4.14 -11.57 13.04
N PHE A 330 -2.96 -11.15 13.49
CA PHE A 330 -2.62 -11.20 14.92
C PHE A 330 -2.90 -9.87 15.63
N VAL A 331 -2.75 -8.72 14.98
CA VAL A 331 -2.77 -7.42 15.67
C VAL A 331 -4.10 -6.67 15.47
N ILE A 332 -4.65 -6.64 14.25
CA ILE A 332 -5.84 -5.80 13.96
C ILE A 332 -7.11 -6.43 14.52
N ASP A 333 -7.93 -5.64 15.24
CA ASP A 333 -9.22 -6.07 15.78
C ASP A 333 -10.22 -6.46 14.67
N VAL A 334 -11.03 -7.51 14.92
CA VAL A 334 -12.09 -7.96 13.99
C VAL A 334 -13.08 -6.84 13.67
N LYS A 335 -13.48 -6.02 14.65
CA LYS A 335 -14.41 -4.90 14.45
C LYS A 335 -13.88 -3.88 13.46
N LEU A 336 -12.56 -3.68 13.43
CA LEU A 336 -11.95 -2.77 12.47
C LEU A 336 -11.90 -3.43 11.10
N ILE A 337 -11.62 -4.72 11.03
CA ILE A 337 -11.71 -5.47 9.77
C ILE A 337 -13.15 -5.45 9.22
N THR A 338 -14.20 -5.46 10.04
CA THR A 338 -15.58 -5.37 9.54
C THR A 338 -15.95 -3.97 9.04
N VAL A 339 -15.45 -2.91 9.69
CA VAL A 339 -15.69 -1.50 9.28
C VAL A 339 -14.96 -1.17 7.99
N TYR A 340 -13.65 -1.41 7.95
CA TYR A 340 -12.87 -1.13 6.75
C TYR A 340 -13.17 -2.18 5.68
N GLY A 341 -13.40 -3.43 6.07
CA GLY A 341 -13.58 -4.54 5.15
C GLY A 341 -12.28 -4.87 4.44
N PHE A 342 -12.42 -5.32 3.19
CA PHE A 342 -11.34 -5.89 2.40
C PHE A 342 -10.23 -4.89 1.98
N ARG A 343 -10.34 -3.59 2.30
CA ARG A 343 -9.29 -2.57 2.00
C ARG A 343 -7.97 -2.93 2.68
N TYR A 344 -8.06 -3.53 3.86
CA TYR A 344 -6.91 -3.88 4.66
C TYR A 344 -5.97 -4.88 4.00
N ILE A 345 -6.37 -5.62 2.97
CA ILE A 345 -5.48 -6.61 2.35
C ILE A 345 -4.96 -6.20 0.96
N LEU A 346 -5.52 -5.15 0.36
CA LEU A 346 -5.19 -4.73 -1.00
C LEU A 346 -3.69 -4.54 -1.23
N PRO A 347 -2.91 -3.92 -0.29
CA PRO A 347 -1.47 -3.80 -0.46
C PRO A 347 -0.77 -5.15 -0.63
N ALA A 348 -1.13 -6.18 0.16
CA ALA A 348 -0.54 -7.50 0.05
C ALA A 348 -0.89 -8.18 -1.29
N ILE A 349 -2.17 -8.17 -1.70
CA ILE A 349 -2.59 -8.80 -2.96
C ILE A 349 -1.89 -8.15 -4.17
N SER A 350 -1.69 -6.82 -4.14
CA SER A 350 -0.98 -6.10 -5.20
C SER A 350 0.48 -6.55 -5.37
N ILE A 351 1.11 -7.06 -4.31
CA ILE A 351 2.49 -7.58 -4.30
C ILE A 351 2.53 -9.07 -4.64
N LEU A 352 1.48 -9.83 -4.33
CA LEU A 352 1.42 -11.26 -4.65
C LEU A 352 1.45 -11.53 -6.16
N ILE A 353 0.70 -10.76 -6.95
CA ILE A 353 0.64 -10.92 -8.41
C ILE A 353 2.05 -10.88 -9.05
N PRO A 354 2.90 -9.86 -8.81
CA PRO A 354 4.23 -9.83 -9.38
C PRO A 354 5.13 -10.98 -8.88
N ILE A 355 5.04 -11.41 -7.61
CA ILE A 355 5.81 -12.57 -7.10
C ILE A 355 5.44 -13.84 -7.87
N ILE A 356 4.15 -14.15 -7.93
CA ILE A 356 3.64 -15.36 -8.57
C ILE A 356 4.09 -15.45 -10.02
N LEU A 357 3.94 -14.37 -10.78
CA LEU A 357 4.27 -14.37 -12.21
C LEU A 357 5.77 -14.42 -12.48
N LEU A 358 6.60 -13.86 -11.61
CA LEU A 358 8.05 -14.03 -11.70
C LEU A 358 8.46 -15.49 -11.53
N GLU A 359 7.81 -16.22 -10.62
CA GLU A 359 8.10 -17.63 -10.37
C GLU A 359 7.57 -18.55 -11.47
N ILE A 360 6.38 -18.25 -11.99
CA ILE A 360 5.87 -18.93 -13.20
C ILE A 360 6.81 -18.69 -14.37
N ASN A 361 7.31 -17.46 -14.57
CA ASN A 361 8.27 -17.17 -15.63
C ASN A 361 9.57 -17.96 -15.47
N ARG A 362 10.11 -18.05 -14.25
CA ARG A 362 11.32 -18.84 -13.94
C ARG A 362 11.10 -20.31 -14.28
N TYR A 363 9.94 -20.87 -13.92
CA TYR A 363 9.60 -22.25 -14.25
C TYR A 363 9.52 -22.50 -15.76
N LEU A 364 8.82 -21.65 -16.50
CA LEU A 364 8.65 -21.78 -17.95
C LEU A 364 9.97 -21.64 -18.73
N GLN A 365 10.95 -20.90 -18.18
CA GLN A 365 12.27 -20.76 -18.80
C GLN A 365 13.17 -21.99 -18.59
N GLY A 366 12.72 -23.03 -17.87
CA GLY A 366 13.52 -24.23 -17.60
C GLY A 366 14.78 -23.95 -16.78
N LYS A 367 14.92 -22.75 -16.20
CA LYS A 367 16.03 -22.44 -15.30
C LYS A 367 15.87 -23.30 -14.06
N LYS A 368 16.74 -24.30 -13.91
CA LYS A 368 16.95 -24.98 -12.63
C LYS A 368 17.25 -23.89 -11.60
N LEU A 369 16.56 -23.95 -10.46
CA LEU A 369 16.74 -23.01 -9.35
C LEU A 369 18.21 -23.12 -8.93
N ILE A 370 18.98 -22.06 -9.15
CA ILE A 370 20.41 -21.98 -8.79
C ILE A 370 20.53 -21.83 -7.28
#